data_AF-A0A8S0FMS3-F1
#
_entry.id   AF-A0A8S0FMS3-F1
#
_cell.length_a   1.000
_cell.length_b   1.000
_cell.length_c   1.000
_cell.angle_alpha   90.00
_cell.angle_beta   90.00
_cell.angle_gamma   90.00
#
_symmetry.space_group_name_H-M   'P 1'
#
loop_
_entity.id
_entity.type
_entity.pdbx_description
1 polymer ?
#
loop_
_entity_poly.entity_id
_entity_poly.type
_entity_poly.pdbx_seq_one_letter_code
_entity_poly.pdbx_strand_id
1 'polypeptide(L)'
;MAMLGPHEFAAMLEAAMAENPQAEIWVKVHPDVLEGKKTGYFAALRATQRVRLIAENVSPQSLLRHVSRVYVVTSQYGFEALLAGKPVTCFGQPWYAGWGLTDDRHPQSALLSARRGSATLEELFAAAYLRYCRYIDPQTGEVSNLFTVLQWLQLQRRHLQQRYVMVIYGRQA
;
A
#
# COMPACT_ATOMS: atom_id res chain seq x y z
N MET A 1 3.93 -7.63 21.58
CA MET A 1 3.97 -7.22 20.15
C MET A 1 4.61 -8.37 19.41
N ALA A 2 3.83 -9.23 18.74
CA ALA A 2 4.39 -10.37 18.02
C ALA A 2 5.29 -9.82 16.89
N MET A 3 6.56 -10.20 16.90
CA MET A 3 7.48 -9.85 15.81
C MET A 3 6.95 -10.47 14.52
N LEU A 4 6.65 -9.63 13.53
CA LEU A 4 6.39 -10.06 12.16
C LEU A 4 7.66 -10.74 11.64
N GLY A 5 7.56 -12.01 11.26
CA GLY A 5 8.68 -12.82 10.83
C GLY A 5 8.77 -12.95 9.31
N PRO A 6 9.86 -13.55 8.80
CA PRO A 6 9.97 -13.97 7.40
C PRO A 6 8.87 -14.97 6.98
N HIS A 7 8.32 -15.70 7.96
CA HIS A 7 7.32 -16.75 7.75
C HIS A 7 6.01 -16.19 7.17
N GLU A 8 5.49 -15.07 7.67
CA GLU A 8 4.25 -14.48 7.16
C GLU A 8 4.40 -14.01 5.71
N PHE A 9 5.58 -13.49 5.33
CA PHE A 9 5.86 -13.08 3.96
C PHE A 9 5.98 -14.27 3.00
N ALA A 10 6.61 -15.36 3.44
CA ALA A 10 6.69 -16.60 2.67
C ALA A 10 5.30 -17.20 2.45
N ALA A 11 4.53 -17.38 3.53
CA ALA A 11 3.16 -17.90 3.47
C ALA A 11 2.24 -17.02 2.60
N MET A 12 2.40 -15.69 2.66
CA MET A 12 1.67 -14.76 1.81
C MET A 12 1.96 -14.98 0.32
N LEU A 13 3.24 -15.13 -0.05
CA LEU A 13 3.61 -15.35 -1.45
C LEU A 13 3.13 -16.74 -1.94
N GLU A 14 3.32 -17.77 -1.13
CA GLU A 14 2.85 -19.13 -1.44
C GLU A 14 1.34 -19.17 -1.67
N ALA A 15 0.56 -18.55 -0.77
CA ALA A 15 -0.89 -18.45 -0.91
C ALA A 15 -1.29 -17.67 -2.17
N ALA A 16 -0.64 -16.53 -2.45
CA ALA A 16 -0.92 -15.76 -3.66
C ALA A 16 -0.67 -16.58 -4.93
N MET A 17 0.40 -17.38 -4.96
CA MET A 17 0.72 -18.24 -6.11
C MET A 17 -0.22 -19.43 -6.25
N ALA A 18 -0.65 -20.04 -5.13
CA ALA A 18 -1.52 -21.21 -5.11
C ALA A 18 -2.98 -20.87 -5.43
N GLU A 19 -3.49 -19.77 -4.88
CA GLU A 19 -4.88 -19.31 -5.07
C GLU A 19 -5.11 -18.70 -6.46
N ASN A 20 -4.03 -18.29 -7.14
CA ASN A 20 -4.10 -17.63 -8.46
C ASN A 20 -3.15 -18.34 -9.45
N PRO A 21 -3.40 -19.62 -9.81
CA PRO A 21 -2.43 -20.46 -10.51
C PRO A 21 -2.05 -19.95 -11.91
N GLN A 22 -2.97 -19.25 -12.58
CA GLN A 22 -2.78 -18.69 -13.93
C GLN A 22 -2.44 -17.19 -13.93
N ALA A 23 -2.41 -16.54 -12.76
CA ALA A 23 -2.14 -15.10 -12.69
C ALA A 23 -0.63 -14.82 -12.66
N GLU A 24 -0.26 -13.64 -13.17
CA GLU A 24 1.03 -13.05 -12.89
C GLU A 24 1.01 -12.43 -11.47
N ILE A 25 2.04 -12.71 -10.68
CA ILE A 25 2.18 -12.23 -9.31
C ILE A 25 3.16 -11.07 -9.30
N TRP A 26 2.66 -9.88 -8.98
CA TRP A 26 3.49 -8.67 -8.87
C TRP A 26 3.93 -8.47 -7.43
N VAL A 27 5.23 -8.61 -7.19
CA VAL A 27 5.84 -8.35 -5.88
C VAL A 27 6.41 -6.93 -5.88
N LYS A 28 5.70 -6.00 -5.25
CA LYS A 28 6.18 -4.62 -5.08
C LYS A 28 7.18 -4.54 -3.95
N VAL A 29 8.40 -4.10 -4.26
CA VAL A 29 9.43 -3.84 -3.25
C VAL A 29 9.20 -2.46 -2.61
N HIS A 30 9.36 -2.36 -1.30
CA HIS A 30 9.22 -1.10 -0.57
C HIS A 30 10.32 -0.09 -0.98
N PRO A 31 10.03 1.20 -1.15
CA PRO A 31 11.02 2.21 -1.53
C PRO A 31 12.25 2.25 -0.61
N ASP A 32 12.09 2.14 0.71
CA ASP A 32 13.22 2.04 1.65
C ASP A 32 14.22 0.90 1.33
N VAL A 33 13.75 -0.20 0.73
CA VAL A 33 14.59 -1.33 0.31
C VAL A 33 15.30 -0.99 -1.00
N LEU A 34 14.61 -0.30 -1.92
CA LEU A 34 15.16 0.17 -3.19
C LEU A 34 16.25 1.24 -2.98
N GLU A 35 16.12 2.06 -1.94
CA GLU A 35 17.10 3.06 -1.51
C GLU A 35 18.28 2.46 -0.72
N GLY A 36 18.34 1.13 -0.56
CA GLY A 36 19.42 0.43 0.13
C GLY A 36 19.44 0.60 1.66
N LYS A 37 18.40 1.19 2.25
CA LYS A 37 18.33 1.48 3.69
C LYS A 37 17.91 0.28 4.54
N LYS A 38 17.28 -0.74 3.92
CA LYS A 38 16.84 -1.99 4.58
C LYS A 38 16.94 -3.18 3.62
N THR A 39 17.31 -4.36 4.15
CA THR A 39 17.18 -5.62 3.41
C THR A 39 15.70 -6.02 3.37
N GLY A 40 15.09 -6.04 2.19
CA GLY A 40 13.69 -6.46 2.04
C GLY A 40 13.50 -7.96 2.27
N TYR A 41 12.33 -8.37 2.77
CA TYR A 41 12.01 -9.79 3.02
C TYR A 41 12.05 -10.66 1.75
N PHE A 42 11.93 -10.05 0.57
CA PHE A 42 12.04 -10.73 -0.74
C PHE A 42 13.39 -10.51 -1.43
N ALA A 43 14.45 -10.08 -0.72
CA ALA A 43 15.77 -9.81 -1.32
C ALA A 43 16.39 -11.06 -1.99
N ALA A 44 16.03 -12.26 -1.53
CA ALA A 44 16.46 -13.53 -2.13
C ALA A 44 15.46 -14.11 -3.14
N LEU A 45 14.29 -13.45 -3.34
CA LEU A 45 13.28 -13.94 -4.25
C LEU A 45 13.72 -13.71 -5.68
N ARG A 46 14.11 -14.79 -6.38
CA ARG A 46 14.40 -14.72 -7.81
C ARG A 46 13.09 -14.54 -8.57
N ALA A 47 13.07 -13.58 -9.50
CA ALA A 47 11.99 -13.48 -10.47
C ALA A 47 11.85 -14.82 -11.19
N THR A 48 10.61 -15.30 -11.29
CA THR A 48 10.27 -16.51 -12.05
C THR A 48 9.32 -16.12 -13.18
N GLN A 49 8.97 -17.06 -14.05
CA GLN A 49 8.06 -16.79 -15.17
C GLN A 49 6.70 -16.21 -14.74
N ARG A 50 6.24 -16.50 -13.50
CA ARG A 50 4.98 -15.98 -12.96
C ARG A 50 5.15 -14.89 -11.90
N VAL A 51 6.37 -14.64 -11.42
CA VAL A 51 6.61 -13.67 -10.34
C VAL A 51 7.44 -12.53 -10.88
N ARG A 52 6.78 -11.38 -11.03
CA ARG A 52 7.39 -10.13 -11.49
C ARG A 52 7.70 -9.23 -10.31
N LEU A 53 8.97 -8.85 -10.18
CA LEU A 53 9.39 -7.89 -9.17
C LEU A 53 9.15 -6.46 -9.70
N ILE A 54 8.35 -5.67 -8.99
CA ILE A 54 8.16 -4.25 -9.29
C ILE A 54 9.08 -3.45 -8.37
N ALA A 55 10.28 -3.15 -8.89
CA ALA A 55 11.33 -2.40 -8.20
C ALA A 55 11.31 -0.89 -8.53
N GLU A 56 10.26 -0.41 -9.20
CA GLU A 56 10.11 0.99 -9.58
C GLU A 56 9.33 1.79 -8.52
N ASN A 57 9.63 3.09 -8.43
CA ASN A 57 8.86 4.02 -7.60
C ASN A 57 7.59 4.47 -8.34
N VAL A 58 6.64 3.54 -8.48
CA VAL A 58 5.33 3.80 -9.10
C VAL A 58 4.30 4.19 -8.05
N SER A 59 3.35 5.05 -8.43
CA SER A 59 2.28 5.45 -7.51
C SER A 59 1.45 4.21 -7.12
N PRO A 60 1.19 3.99 -5.81
CA PRO A 60 0.36 2.89 -5.33
C PRO A 60 -0.96 2.73 -6.09
N GLN A 61 -1.68 3.84 -6.22
CA GLN A 61 -2.99 3.91 -6.84
C GLN A 61 -2.99 3.56 -8.33
N SER A 62 -1.91 3.83 -9.07
CA SER A 62 -1.82 3.40 -10.47
C SER A 62 -1.65 1.90 -10.60
N LEU A 63 -0.90 1.26 -9.69
CA LEU A 63 -0.73 -0.19 -9.70
C LEU A 63 -2.04 -0.90 -9.35
N LEU A 64 -2.77 -0.38 -8.36
CA LEU A 64 -4.05 -0.94 -7.92
C LEU A 64 -5.08 -1.06 -9.04
N ARG A 65 -5.06 -0.17 -10.04
CA ARG A 65 -5.95 -0.25 -11.21
C ARG A 65 -5.74 -1.50 -12.07
N HIS A 66 -4.54 -2.06 -12.05
CA HIS A 66 -4.14 -3.17 -12.92
C HIS A 66 -4.14 -4.53 -12.21
N VAL A 67 -4.43 -4.58 -10.90
CA VAL A 67 -4.47 -5.82 -10.13
C VAL A 67 -5.91 -6.19 -9.76
N SER A 68 -6.19 -7.49 -9.67
CA SER A 68 -7.50 -8.03 -9.28
C SER A 68 -7.69 -8.10 -7.77
N ARG A 69 -6.64 -8.42 -7.01
CA ARG A 69 -6.65 -8.55 -5.55
C ARG A 69 -5.27 -8.23 -4.96
N VAL A 70 -5.22 -7.97 -3.66
CA VAL A 70 -3.98 -7.57 -2.96
C VAL A 70 -3.74 -8.46 -1.75
N TYR A 71 -2.49 -8.90 -1.59
CA TYR A 71 -2.03 -9.66 -0.43
C TYR A 71 -1.05 -8.79 0.37
N VAL A 72 -1.24 -8.72 1.69
CA VAL A 72 -0.40 -7.90 2.57
C VAL A 72 -0.13 -8.60 3.90
N VAL A 73 0.99 -8.27 4.53
CA VAL A 73 1.22 -8.62 5.94
C VAL A 73 0.62 -7.52 6.82
N THR A 74 1.22 -6.33 6.87
CA THR A 74 0.73 -5.18 7.66
C THR A 74 0.86 -3.83 6.94
N SER A 75 1.19 -3.84 5.64
CA SER A 75 1.43 -2.62 4.87
C SER A 75 0.21 -1.70 4.84
N GLN A 76 0.41 -0.37 4.93
CA GLN A 76 -0.66 0.61 4.72
C GLN A 76 -1.32 0.46 3.33
N TYR A 77 -0.57 -0.09 2.37
CA TYR A 77 -1.04 -0.37 1.02
C TYR A 77 -2.30 -1.26 0.98
N GLY A 78 -2.51 -2.11 1.99
CA GLY A 78 -3.75 -2.90 2.08
C GLY A 78 -4.97 -2.02 2.34
N PHE A 79 -4.86 -0.97 3.15
CA PHE A 79 -5.97 -0.02 3.32
C PHE A 79 -6.22 0.78 2.05
N GLU A 80 -5.17 1.21 1.36
CA GLU A 80 -5.29 1.88 0.06
C GLU A 80 -5.95 1.00 -1.00
N ALA A 81 -5.73 -0.32 -0.96
CA ALA A 81 -6.39 -1.28 -1.82
C ALA A 81 -7.89 -1.39 -1.53
N LEU A 82 -8.29 -1.37 -0.25
CA LEU A 82 -9.71 -1.31 0.13
C LEU A 82 -10.38 -0.03 -0.42
N LEU A 83 -9.72 1.13 -0.29
CA LEU A 83 -10.21 2.39 -0.86
C LEU A 83 -10.33 2.35 -2.40
N ALA A 84 -9.50 1.53 -3.06
CA ALA A 84 -9.57 1.29 -4.50
C ALA A 84 -10.59 0.20 -4.89
N GLY A 85 -11.39 -0.30 -3.95
CA GLY A 85 -12.40 -1.34 -4.17
C GLY A 85 -11.81 -2.72 -4.48
N LYS A 86 -10.58 -3.00 -4.03
CA LYS A 86 -9.91 -4.28 -4.27
C LYS A 86 -10.10 -5.23 -3.07
N PRO A 87 -10.34 -6.53 -3.32
CA PRO A 87 -10.25 -7.54 -2.27
C PRO A 87 -8.84 -7.57 -1.67
N VAL A 88 -8.75 -7.64 -0.34
CA VAL A 88 -7.49 -7.63 0.40
C VAL A 88 -7.40 -8.84 1.33
N THR A 89 -6.33 -9.61 1.20
CA THR A 89 -6.00 -10.72 2.10
C THR A 89 -4.85 -10.30 3.03
N CYS A 90 -5.04 -10.44 4.35
CA CYS A 90 -4.09 -10.02 5.38
C CYS A 90 -3.46 -11.23 6.09
N PHE A 91 -2.12 -11.29 6.09
CA PHE A 91 -1.33 -12.30 6.81
C PHE A 91 -0.82 -11.81 8.17
N GLY A 92 -0.82 -10.50 8.40
CA GLY A 92 -0.59 -9.89 9.71
C GLY A 92 -1.89 -9.33 10.30
N GLN A 93 -1.75 -8.47 11.30
CA GLN A 93 -2.87 -7.83 12.00
C GLN A 93 -2.78 -6.30 11.95
N PRO A 94 -2.83 -5.67 10.75
CA PRO A 94 -2.81 -4.22 10.63
C PRO A 94 -4.03 -3.57 11.29
N TRP A 95 -4.00 -2.24 11.43
CA TRP A 95 -5.06 -1.48 12.10
C TRP A 95 -6.44 -1.65 11.41
N TYR A 96 -6.46 -1.92 10.11
CA TYR A 96 -7.66 -2.10 9.28
C TYR A 96 -8.14 -3.56 9.13
N ALA A 97 -7.39 -4.56 9.62
CA ALA A 97 -7.83 -5.96 9.62
C ALA A 97 -8.90 -6.23 10.70
N GLY A 98 -9.60 -7.36 10.67
CA GLY A 98 -10.49 -7.79 11.76
C GLY A 98 -11.73 -6.92 11.96
N TRP A 99 -12.09 -6.10 10.98
CA TRP A 99 -13.32 -5.28 10.96
C TRP A 99 -14.38 -5.83 9.98
N GLY A 100 -14.12 -6.98 9.36
CA GLY A 100 -15.00 -7.59 8.36
C GLY A 100 -14.79 -7.09 6.92
N LEU A 101 -13.76 -6.29 6.66
CA LEU A 101 -13.45 -5.74 5.32
C LEU A 101 -12.34 -6.49 4.58
N THR A 102 -11.63 -7.39 5.27
CA THR A 102 -10.45 -8.09 4.77
C THR A 102 -10.60 -9.60 4.98
N ASP A 103 -9.89 -10.36 4.16
CA ASP A 103 -9.71 -11.80 4.32
C ASP A 103 -8.49 -12.06 5.24
N ASP A 104 -8.74 -12.24 6.54
CA ASP A 104 -7.70 -12.27 7.58
C ASP A 104 -7.19 -13.69 7.88
N ARG A 105 -5.95 -13.98 7.48
CA ARG A 105 -5.31 -15.30 7.56
C ARG A 105 -4.42 -15.51 8.78
N HIS A 106 -4.17 -14.47 9.58
CA HIS A 106 -3.36 -14.60 10.79
C HIS A 106 -4.04 -15.56 11.80
N PRO A 107 -3.33 -16.46 12.50
CA PRO A 107 -3.94 -17.43 13.42
C PRO A 107 -4.80 -16.82 14.54
N GLN A 108 -4.51 -15.57 14.92
CA GLN A 108 -5.26 -14.83 15.94
C GLN A 108 -6.33 -13.90 15.33
N SER A 109 -6.70 -14.03 14.06
CA SER A 109 -7.69 -13.17 13.39
C SER A 109 -9.07 -13.27 14.03
N ALA A 110 -9.50 -14.46 14.45
CA ALA A 110 -10.77 -14.65 15.14
C ALA A 110 -10.84 -13.87 16.47
N LEU A 111 -9.78 -13.93 17.29
CA LEU A 111 -9.68 -13.17 18.54
C LEU A 111 -9.69 -11.66 18.28
N LEU A 112 -8.96 -11.22 17.27
CA LEU A 112 -8.90 -9.82 16.87
C LEU A 112 -10.27 -9.29 16.44
N SER A 113 -10.98 -10.08 15.63
CA SER A 113 -12.31 -9.75 15.10
C SER A 113 -13.35 -9.71 16.21
N ALA A 114 -13.31 -10.65 17.15
CA ALA A 114 -14.18 -10.64 18.33
C ALA A 114 -14.01 -9.37 19.17
N ARG A 115 -12.78 -8.83 19.28
CA ARG A 115 -12.50 -7.59 20.01
C ARG A 115 -12.92 -6.33 19.23
N ARG A 116 -12.74 -6.32 17.91
CA ARG A 116 -13.00 -5.16 17.05
C ARG A 116 -14.48 -5.04 16.67
N GLY A 117 -15.16 -6.14 16.40
CA GLY A 117 -16.50 -6.13 15.82
C GLY A 117 -16.45 -5.87 14.31
N SER A 118 -17.36 -5.04 13.81
CA SER A 118 -17.46 -4.69 12.38
C SER A 118 -17.42 -3.18 12.18
N ALA A 119 -16.84 -2.74 11.06
CA ALA A 119 -16.91 -1.36 10.62
C ALA A 119 -17.00 -1.29 9.09
N THR A 120 -17.68 -0.27 8.59
CA THR A 120 -17.66 0.10 7.18
C THR A 120 -16.31 0.72 6.80
N LEU A 121 -16.03 0.77 5.50
CA LEU A 121 -14.80 1.38 5.00
C LEU A 121 -14.75 2.88 5.33
N GLU A 122 -15.89 3.56 5.24
CA GLU A 122 -16.06 4.97 5.56
C GLU A 122 -15.80 5.26 7.04
N GLU A 123 -16.29 4.40 7.95
CA GLU A 123 -16.04 4.52 9.39
C GLU A 123 -14.55 4.37 9.70
N LEU A 124 -13.87 3.38 9.10
CA LEU A 124 -12.43 3.22 9.27
C LEU A 124 -11.65 4.41 8.69
N PHE A 125 -12.04 4.91 7.52
CA PHE A 125 -11.42 6.08 6.92
C PHE A 125 -11.59 7.30 7.82
N ALA A 126 -12.80 7.58 8.29
CA ALA A 126 -13.08 8.72 9.16
C ALA A 126 -12.31 8.61 10.49
N ALA A 127 -12.29 7.43 11.10
CA ALA A 127 -11.54 7.20 12.33
C ALA A 127 -10.04 7.45 12.16
N ALA A 128 -9.43 6.89 11.11
CA ALA A 128 -7.99 7.00 10.88
C ALA A 128 -7.57 8.37 10.34
N TYR A 129 -8.22 8.84 9.27
CA TYR A 129 -7.78 10.02 8.51
C TYR A 129 -8.42 11.33 8.97
N LEU A 130 -9.56 11.32 9.67
CA LEU A 130 -10.22 12.56 10.11
C LEU A 130 -10.12 12.78 11.61
N ARG A 131 -10.05 11.71 12.41
CA ARG A 131 -10.04 11.80 13.88
C ARG A 131 -8.69 11.50 14.51
N TYR A 132 -8.00 10.44 14.06
CA TYR A 132 -6.74 10.00 14.64
C TYR A 132 -5.56 10.84 14.13
N CYS A 133 -5.45 11.02 12.82
CA CYS A 133 -4.43 11.88 12.22
C CYS A 133 -4.69 13.37 12.50
N ARG A 134 -3.61 14.12 12.70
CA ARG A 134 -3.63 15.59 12.80
C ARG A 134 -2.83 16.18 11.65
N TYR A 135 -3.28 17.33 11.16
CA TYR A 135 -2.75 17.95 9.97
C TYR A 135 -2.31 19.38 10.28
N ILE A 136 -1.26 19.81 9.60
CA ILE A 136 -0.80 21.18 9.57
C ILE A 136 -0.90 21.69 8.14
N ASP A 137 -1.15 22.98 7.97
CA ASP A 137 -1.10 23.61 6.66
C ASP A 137 0.35 23.63 6.17
N PRO A 138 0.68 23.05 5.00
CA PRO A 138 2.06 22.97 4.53
C PRO A 138 2.71 24.32 4.19
N GLN A 139 1.91 25.38 4.03
CA GLN A 139 2.40 26.72 3.70
C GLN A 139 2.61 27.59 4.94
N THR A 140 1.74 27.45 5.95
CA THR A 140 1.76 28.32 7.14
C THR A 140 2.28 27.63 8.40
N GLY A 141 2.25 26.30 8.47
CA GLY A 141 2.61 25.52 9.65
C GLY A 141 1.52 25.47 10.74
N GLU A 142 0.41 26.18 10.54
CA GLU A 142 -0.71 26.24 11.48
C GLU A 142 -1.56 24.95 11.47
N VAL A 143 -2.34 24.75 12.53
CA VAL A 143 -3.30 23.63 12.63
C VAL A 143 -4.27 23.66 11.45
N SER A 144 -4.46 22.51 10.81
CA SER A 144 -5.28 22.38 9.61
C SER A 144 -6.00 21.03 9.55
N ASN A 145 -6.49 20.67 8.37
CA ASN A 145 -7.25 19.44 8.14
C ASN A 145 -6.74 18.67 6.91
N LEU A 146 -7.22 17.44 6.77
CA LEU A 146 -6.87 16.55 5.67
C LEU A 146 -7.10 17.20 4.29
N PHE A 147 -8.21 17.92 4.11
CA PHE A 147 -8.59 18.48 2.82
C PHE A 147 -7.60 19.54 2.34
N THR A 148 -7.15 20.42 3.24
CA THR A 148 -6.10 21.41 2.94
C THR A 148 -4.80 20.73 2.50
N VAL A 149 -4.38 19.69 3.22
CA VAL A 149 -3.17 18.93 2.87
C VAL A 149 -3.31 18.21 1.53
N LEU A 150 -4.47 17.61 1.27
CA LEU A 150 -4.76 16.95 -0.02
C LEU A 150 -4.72 17.95 -1.19
N GLN A 151 -5.32 19.12 -1.02
CA GLN A 151 -5.31 20.17 -2.05
C GLN A 151 -3.88 20.61 -2.36
N TRP A 152 -3.07 20.83 -1.32
CA TRP A 152 -1.67 21.20 -1.49
C TRP A 152 -0.86 20.10 -2.19
N LEU A 153 -1.00 18.83 -1.78
CA LEU A 153 -0.33 17.69 -2.40
C LEU A 153 -0.73 17.51 -3.88
N GLN A 154 -2.00 17.71 -4.21
CA GLN A 154 -2.47 17.68 -5.60
C GLN A 154 -1.82 18.77 -6.45
N LEU A 155 -1.67 19.98 -5.91
CA LEU A 155 -0.99 21.08 -6.59
C LEU A 155 0.49 20.74 -6.85
N GLN A 156 1.22 20.25 -5.84
CA GLN A 156 2.62 19.84 -5.99
C GLN A 156 2.79 18.74 -7.04
N ARG A 157 1.89 17.75 -7.05
CA ARG A 157 1.93 16.68 -8.06
C ARG A 157 1.77 17.22 -9.48
N ARG A 158 0.87 18.16 -9.71
CA ARG A 158 0.68 18.79 -11.04
C ARG A 158 1.94 19.52 -11.48
N HIS A 159 2.57 20.29 -10.59
CA HIS A 159 3.82 20.99 -10.90
C HIS A 159 4.98 20.05 -11.21
N LEU A 160 5.14 18.97 -10.44
CA LEU A 160 6.17 17.96 -10.70
C LEU A 160 5.94 17.28 -12.06
N GLN A 161 4.71 16.91 -12.40
CA GLN A 161 4.39 16.32 -13.70
C GLN A 161 4.62 17.29 -14.87
N GLN A 162 4.41 18.59 -14.68
CA GLN A 162 4.67 19.62 -15.70
C GLN A 162 6.16 19.96 -15.89
N ARG A 163 7.06 19.60 -14.95
CA ARG A 163 8.51 19.79 -15.11
C ARG A 163 9.18 18.74 -16.00
N TYR A 164 8.50 17.65 -16.33
CA TYR A 164 8.98 16.63 -17.27
C TYR A 164 8.58 16.94 -18.74
N VAL A 165 8.61 18.20 -19.14
CA VAL A 165 8.55 18.57 -20.57
C VAL A 165 9.97 18.49 -21.11
N MET A 166 10.23 17.55 -22.04
CA MET A 166 11.48 17.49 -22.78
C MET A 166 11.57 18.73 -23.68
N VAL A 167 12.32 19.74 -23.25
CA VAL A 167 12.60 20.92 -24.08
C VAL A 167 13.80 20.58 -24.97
N ILE A 168 13.55 20.31 -26.24
CA ILE A 168 14.60 20.20 -27.26
C ILE A 168 14.86 21.62 -27.79
N TYR A 169 16.02 22.20 -27.48
CA TYR A 169 16.47 23.43 -28.13
C TYR A 169 17.19 23.07 -29.43
N GLY A 170 16.63 23.44 -30.57
CA GLY A 170 17.32 23.44 -31.86
C GLY A 170 17.98 24.80 -32.11
N ARG A 171 19.30 24.84 -32.27
CA ARG A 171 20.02 26.03 -32.76
C ARG A 171 20.11 25.93 -34.28
N GLN A 172 19.60 26.91 -35.02
CA GLN A 172 19.92 27.08 -36.44
C GLN A 172 21.32 27.71 -36.58
N ALA A 173 22.04 27.29 -37.63
CA ALA A 173 23.41 27.70 -37.92
C ALA A 173 23.53 29.21 -38.18
#